data_AF-A0AAD3E3N9-F1
#
_entry.id   AF-A0AAD3E3N9-F1
#
_cell.length_a   1.000
_cell.length_b   1.000
_cell.length_c   1.000
_cell.angle_alpha   90.00
_cell.angle_beta   90.00
_cell.angle_gamma   90.00
#
_symmetry.space_group_name_H-M   'P 1'
#
loop_
_entity.id
_entity.type
_entity.pdbx_description
1 polymer ?
#
loop_
_entity_poly.entity_id
_entity_poly.type
_entity_poly.pdbx_seq_one_letter_code
_entity_poly.pdbx_strand_id
1 'polypeptide(L)'
;PPPSPPPPAPAPPPKPPTPPLPPQSPPTPPPYPLPPLPNPSPPSPTPSPPSPSPSPPPSPNPPPSPIPPPPRPPERRGRLGTCYKYVVWCMGYKELYDLVLDPYELTNRITTAPAALIDRLDALLTAVGYCKGTAACSNPYTLLHPDGSVTNFEEAMDPRYDAFYAGLKKFSFKKCSIGYNTDNEDSWLKAGAKQPPPAAAKG
;
A
#
# COMPACT_ATOMS: atom_id res chain seq x y z
N PRO A 1 71.95 -12.96 -43.96
CA PRO A 1 70.68 -12.55 -43.30
C PRO A 1 69.51 -13.14 -44.08
N PRO A 2 68.59 -13.91 -43.48
CA PRO A 2 67.48 -14.49 -44.23
C PRO A 2 66.48 -13.38 -44.63
N PRO A 3 65.85 -13.49 -45.82
CA PRO A 3 64.86 -12.53 -46.27
C PRO A 3 63.61 -12.54 -45.37
N SER A 4 63.05 -11.36 -45.11
CA SER A 4 61.84 -11.18 -44.30
C SER A 4 60.64 -11.90 -44.92
N PRO A 5 59.78 -12.53 -44.10
CA PRO A 5 58.61 -13.22 -44.61
C PRO A 5 57.60 -12.23 -45.21
N PRO A 6 56.85 -12.64 -46.25
CA PRO A 6 55.84 -11.79 -46.87
C PRO A 6 54.67 -11.51 -45.91
N PRO A 7 53.98 -10.37 -46.09
CA PRO A 7 52.85 -10.01 -45.25
C PRO A 7 51.66 -10.98 -45.43
N PRO A 8 50.84 -11.18 -44.38
CA PRO A 8 49.70 -12.07 -44.44
C PRO A 8 48.62 -11.57 -45.40
N ALA A 9 47.95 -12.51 -46.07
CA ALA A 9 46.86 -12.22 -47.00
C ALA A 9 45.64 -11.59 -46.29
N PRO A 10 44.89 -10.70 -46.97
CA PRO A 10 43.70 -10.08 -46.39
C PRO A 10 42.61 -11.11 -46.10
N ALA A 11 41.89 -10.89 -44.99
CA ALA A 11 40.81 -11.76 -44.54
C ALA A 11 39.62 -11.74 -45.53
N PRO A 12 38.92 -12.87 -45.73
CA PRO A 12 37.76 -12.94 -46.61
C PRO A 12 36.58 -12.12 -46.03
N PRO A 13 35.71 -11.58 -46.89
CA PRO A 13 34.56 -10.79 -46.45
C PRO A 13 33.55 -11.64 -45.66
N PRO A 14 32.79 -11.04 -44.72
CA PRO A 14 31.79 -11.74 -43.93
C PRO A 14 30.66 -12.28 -44.82
N LYS A 15 30.18 -13.49 -44.51
CA LYS A 15 29.06 -14.11 -45.22
C LYS A 15 27.76 -13.33 -45.00
N PRO A 16 26.86 -13.27 -45.99
CA PRO A 16 25.54 -12.66 -45.84
C PRO A 16 24.70 -13.35 -44.76
N PRO A 17 23.81 -12.61 -44.06
CA PRO A 17 22.91 -13.20 -43.07
C PRO A 17 21.89 -14.13 -43.73
N THR A 18 21.64 -15.27 -43.10
CA THR A 18 20.65 -16.27 -43.53
C THR A 18 19.22 -15.72 -43.36
N PRO A 19 18.32 -15.89 -44.35
CA PRO A 19 16.93 -15.45 -44.21
C PRO A 19 16.19 -16.26 -43.11
N PRO A 20 15.21 -15.65 -42.41
CA PRO A 20 14.44 -16.31 -41.38
C PRO A 20 13.54 -17.41 -41.96
N LEU A 21 13.41 -18.53 -41.25
CA LEU A 21 12.51 -19.62 -41.62
C LEU A 21 11.03 -19.15 -41.59
N PRO A 22 10.17 -19.68 -42.49
CA PRO A 22 8.75 -19.39 -42.46
C PRO A 22 8.08 -19.93 -41.17
N PRO A 23 7.01 -19.29 -40.70
CA PRO A 23 6.28 -19.72 -39.51
C PRO A 23 5.67 -21.10 -39.74
N GLN A 24 5.93 -22.03 -38.81
CA GLN A 24 5.32 -23.36 -38.83
C GLN A 24 3.85 -23.27 -38.40
N SER A 25 2.95 -23.90 -39.16
CA SER A 25 1.53 -23.99 -38.85
C SER A 25 1.29 -24.74 -37.53
N PRO A 26 0.27 -24.37 -36.73
CA PRO A 26 -0.05 -25.08 -35.50
C PRO A 26 -0.56 -26.51 -35.79
N PRO A 27 -0.30 -27.47 -34.88
CA PRO A 27 -0.78 -28.84 -35.05
C PRO A 27 -2.31 -28.92 -34.94
N THR A 28 -2.92 -29.75 -35.79
CA THR A 28 -4.36 -30.03 -35.81
C THR A 28 -4.80 -30.71 -34.51
N PRO A 29 -5.92 -30.30 -33.87
CA PRO A 29 -6.43 -31.00 -32.69
C PRO A 29 -6.91 -32.43 -33.05
N PRO A 30 -6.84 -33.39 -32.11
CA PRO A 30 -7.36 -34.74 -32.33
C PRO A 30 -8.90 -34.71 -32.50
N PRO A 31 -9.48 -35.67 -33.24
CA PRO A 31 -10.91 -35.74 -33.42
C PRO A 31 -11.61 -36.04 -32.08
N TYR A 32 -12.73 -35.34 -31.84
CA TYR A 32 -13.57 -35.56 -30.66
C TYR A 32 -14.15 -36.99 -30.65
N PRO A 33 -14.25 -37.64 -29.47
CA PRO A 33 -14.94 -38.91 -29.36
C PRO A 33 -16.44 -38.76 -29.65
N LEU A 34 -17.00 -39.74 -30.37
CA LEU A 34 -18.45 -39.83 -30.63
C LEU A 34 -19.24 -39.99 -29.31
N PRO A 35 -20.44 -39.41 -29.19
CA PRO A 35 -21.28 -39.59 -28.01
C PRO A 35 -21.80 -41.04 -27.92
N PRO A 36 -21.93 -41.60 -26.70
CA PRO A 36 -22.50 -42.93 -26.51
C PRO A 36 -24.00 -42.97 -26.83
N LEU A 37 -24.46 -44.12 -27.32
CA LEU A 37 -25.87 -44.39 -27.61
C LEU A 37 -26.74 -44.32 -26.33
N PRO A 38 -28.00 -43.87 -26.42
CA PRO A 38 -28.91 -43.83 -25.28
C PRO A 38 -29.28 -45.24 -24.80
N ASN A 39 -29.26 -45.43 -23.48
CA ASN A 39 -29.64 -46.68 -22.81
C ASN A 39 -31.17 -46.92 -22.89
N PRO A 40 -31.64 -48.17 -22.98
CA PRO A 40 -33.07 -48.46 -22.94
C PRO A 40 -33.67 -48.14 -21.55
N SER A 41 -34.92 -47.65 -21.56
CA SER A 41 -35.63 -47.21 -20.36
C SER A 41 -35.91 -48.36 -19.37
N PRO A 42 -35.84 -48.12 -18.06
CA PRO A 42 -36.17 -49.12 -17.05
C PRO A 42 -37.70 -49.34 -16.93
N PRO A 43 -38.14 -50.53 -16.49
CA PRO A 43 -39.56 -50.80 -16.23
C PRO A 43 -40.06 -50.06 -14.97
N SER A 44 -41.36 -49.74 -14.99
CA SER A 44 -42.05 -48.96 -13.95
C SER A 44 -41.99 -49.60 -12.55
N PRO A 45 -41.81 -48.82 -11.47
CA PRO A 45 -41.80 -49.35 -10.11
C PRO A 45 -43.22 -49.60 -9.56
N THR A 46 -43.38 -50.69 -8.82
CA THR A 46 -44.54 -51.02 -8.00
C THR A 46 -44.65 -50.07 -6.78
N PRO A 47 -45.85 -49.71 -6.31
CA PRO A 47 -46.01 -48.78 -5.19
C PRO A 47 -45.61 -49.39 -3.84
N SER A 48 -44.89 -48.62 -3.04
CA SER A 48 -44.48 -48.94 -1.67
C SER A 48 -45.51 -48.43 -0.64
N PRO A 49 -45.61 -49.04 0.57
CA PRO A 49 -46.51 -48.58 1.63
C PRO A 49 -46.05 -47.24 2.26
N PRO A 50 -46.97 -46.46 2.87
CA PRO A 50 -46.64 -45.14 3.40
C PRO A 50 -45.80 -45.20 4.69
N SER A 51 -44.76 -44.36 4.75
CA SER A 51 -43.91 -44.16 5.93
C SER A 51 -44.57 -43.27 7.01
N PRO A 52 -44.22 -43.45 8.30
CA PRO A 52 -44.67 -42.56 9.38
C PRO A 52 -44.00 -41.18 9.29
N SER A 53 -44.73 -40.14 9.71
CA SER A 53 -44.28 -38.74 9.67
C SER A 53 -43.06 -38.47 10.55
N PRO A 54 -42.10 -37.62 10.10
CA PRO A 54 -40.95 -37.21 10.91
C PRO A 54 -41.33 -36.15 11.96
N SER A 55 -40.74 -36.27 13.15
CA SER A 55 -40.85 -35.27 14.23
C SER A 55 -40.20 -33.93 13.83
N PRO A 56 -40.69 -32.79 14.36
CA PRO A 56 -40.11 -31.48 14.06
C PRO A 56 -38.70 -31.31 14.65
N PRO A 57 -37.83 -30.51 14.00
CA PRO A 57 -36.47 -30.25 14.50
C PRO A 57 -36.49 -29.36 15.76
N PRO A 58 -35.47 -29.48 16.62
CA PRO A 58 -35.32 -28.62 17.79
C PRO A 58 -35.06 -27.15 17.39
N SER A 59 -35.58 -26.22 18.18
CA SER A 59 -35.43 -24.78 17.95
C SER A 59 -33.95 -24.33 17.97
N PRO A 60 -33.57 -23.30 17.20
CA PRO A 60 -32.21 -22.75 17.23
C PRO A 60 -31.87 -22.15 18.59
N ASN A 61 -30.62 -22.34 19.04
CA ASN A 61 -30.11 -21.66 20.23
C ASN A 61 -30.07 -20.14 20.01
N PRO A 62 -30.29 -19.32 21.07
CA PRO A 62 -30.16 -17.88 20.98
C PRO A 62 -28.71 -17.47 20.65
N PRO A 63 -28.51 -16.33 19.97
CA PRO A 63 -27.18 -15.81 19.67
C PRO A 63 -26.40 -15.50 20.95
N PRO A 64 -25.07 -15.66 20.94
CA PRO A 64 -24.24 -15.29 22.08
C PRO A 64 -24.32 -13.79 22.33
N SER A 65 -24.30 -13.40 23.62
CA SER A 65 -24.27 -12.00 24.03
C SER A 65 -23.03 -11.27 23.48
N PRO A 66 -23.11 -9.96 23.16
CA PRO A 66 -21.96 -9.18 22.74
C PRO A 66 -20.84 -9.21 23.78
N ILE A 67 -19.61 -9.45 23.34
CA ILE A 67 -18.43 -9.38 24.21
C ILE A 67 -18.24 -7.90 24.61
N PRO A 68 -18.11 -7.56 25.90
CA PRO A 68 -17.83 -6.20 26.33
C PRO A 68 -16.49 -5.71 25.77
N PRO A 69 -16.36 -4.42 25.42
CA PRO A 69 -15.10 -3.89 24.93
C PRO A 69 -14.01 -4.06 26.00
N PRO A 70 -12.76 -4.30 25.58
CA PRO A 70 -11.64 -4.43 26.51
C PRO A 70 -11.48 -3.16 27.37
N PRO A 71 -10.99 -3.30 28.61
CA PRO A 71 -10.80 -2.17 29.51
C PRO A 71 -9.82 -1.16 28.90
N ARG A 72 -10.15 0.13 28.97
CA ARG A 72 -9.25 1.21 28.58
C ARG A 72 -7.90 1.02 29.30
N PRO A 73 -6.75 1.15 28.60
CA PRO A 73 -5.46 1.25 29.26
C PRO A 73 -5.53 2.31 30.37
N PRO A 74 -4.82 2.14 31.49
CA PRO A 74 -4.82 3.14 32.55
C PRO A 74 -4.43 4.48 31.92
N GLU A 75 -5.43 5.36 31.81
CA GLU A 75 -5.30 6.68 31.22
C GLU A 75 -4.02 7.30 31.80
N ARG A 76 -3.13 7.80 30.93
CA ARG A 76 -2.10 8.74 31.40
C ARG A 76 -2.85 9.94 31.96
N ARG A 77 -3.14 9.87 33.26
CA ARG A 77 -3.90 10.85 34.03
C ARG A 77 -3.06 12.12 34.07
N GLY A 78 -3.33 13.04 33.15
CA GLY A 78 -2.66 14.34 33.07
C GLY A 78 -2.67 14.90 31.64
N ARG A 79 -3.74 15.65 31.32
CA ARG A 79 -4.12 16.20 29.99
C ARG A 79 -4.46 15.14 28.93
N LEU A 80 -5.61 15.34 28.27
CA LEU A 80 -5.94 14.68 27.02
C LEU A 80 -4.92 15.15 25.97
N GLY A 81 -3.75 14.50 25.91
CA GLY A 81 -2.82 14.67 24.81
C GLY A 81 -3.40 14.01 23.57
N THR A 82 -3.23 14.59 22.39
CA THR A 82 -3.62 13.95 21.14
C THR A 82 -2.59 12.90 20.75
N CYS A 83 -3.02 11.65 20.55
CA CYS A 83 -2.16 10.56 20.08
C CYS A 83 -2.72 10.02 18.77
N TYR A 84 -2.00 10.22 17.67
CA TYR A 84 -2.43 9.77 16.35
C TYR A 84 -1.48 8.72 15.79
N LYS A 85 -2.04 7.75 15.08
CA LYS A 85 -1.29 6.88 14.16
C LYS A 85 -1.75 7.17 12.74
N TYR A 86 -0.81 7.53 11.89
CA TYR A 86 -1.04 7.79 10.47
C TYR A 86 -0.22 6.81 9.64
N VAL A 87 -0.86 6.13 8.71
CA VAL A 87 -0.23 5.09 7.88
C VAL A 87 -0.48 5.41 6.42
N VAL A 88 0.58 5.31 5.60
CA VAL A 88 0.51 5.43 4.14
C VAL A 88 0.91 4.10 3.53
N TRP A 89 0.06 3.55 2.68
CA TRP A 89 0.28 2.28 2.00
C TRP A 89 0.79 2.47 0.58
N CYS A 90 1.58 1.53 0.08
CA CYS A 90 2.08 1.58 -1.31
C CYS A 90 1.00 1.46 -2.38
N MET A 91 -0.20 0.98 -2.00
CA MET A 91 -1.37 0.93 -2.87
C MET A 91 -2.09 2.29 -2.96
N GLY A 92 -1.60 3.32 -2.28
CA GLY A 92 -2.15 4.69 -2.31
C GLY A 92 -3.18 4.99 -1.22
N TYR A 93 -3.66 3.97 -0.49
CA TYR A 93 -4.56 4.18 0.63
C TYR A 93 -3.84 4.70 1.87
N LYS A 94 -4.60 5.37 2.73
CA LYS A 94 -4.11 5.98 3.97
C LYS A 94 -5.03 5.61 5.11
N GLU A 95 -4.48 5.55 6.31
CA GLU A 95 -5.24 5.28 7.53
C GLU A 95 -4.86 6.28 8.60
N LEU A 96 -5.85 6.65 9.41
CA LEU A 96 -5.66 7.54 10.55
C LEU A 96 -6.46 7.02 11.74
N TYR A 97 -5.78 6.78 12.85
CA TYR A 97 -6.37 6.34 14.11
C TYR A 97 -6.06 7.34 15.22
N ASP A 98 -7.08 7.67 16.02
CA ASP A 98 -6.93 8.41 17.26
C ASP A 98 -6.72 7.40 18.39
N LEU A 99 -5.49 7.19 18.82
CA LEU A 99 -5.13 6.14 19.77
C LEU A 99 -5.62 6.43 21.19
N VAL A 100 -6.10 7.64 21.47
CA VAL A 100 -6.73 7.96 22.76
C VAL A 100 -8.15 7.41 22.79
N LEU A 101 -8.89 7.63 21.71
CA LEU A 101 -10.29 7.22 21.58
C LEU A 101 -10.46 5.80 21.03
N ASP A 102 -9.46 5.31 20.29
CA ASP A 102 -9.45 4.04 19.57
C ASP A 102 -8.09 3.33 19.73
N PRO A 103 -7.74 2.87 20.95
CA PRO A 103 -6.45 2.24 21.25
C PRO A 103 -6.23 0.90 20.52
N TYR A 104 -7.27 0.33 19.92
CA TYR A 104 -7.22 -0.91 19.15
C TYR A 104 -7.35 -0.70 17.65
N GLU A 105 -7.34 0.56 17.18
CA GLU A 105 -7.28 0.90 15.76
C GLU A 105 -8.45 0.33 14.93
N LEU A 106 -9.65 0.31 15.52
CA LEU A 106 -10.84 -0.29 14.89
C LEU A 106 -11.57 0.69 13.97
N THR A 107 -11.34 1.99 14.12
CA THR A 107 -12.06 3.05 13.41
C THR A 107 -11.09 3.92 12.62
N ASN A 108 -10.90 3.61 11.34
CA ASN A 108 -10.14 4.47 10.44
C ASN A 108 -10.89 5.80 10.20
N ARG A 109 -10.25 6.92 10.55
CA ARG A 109 -10.78 8.28 10.46
C ARG A 109 -10.28 9.07 9.26
N ILE A 110 -9.59 8.45 8.31
CA ILE A 110 -8.94 9.17 7.20
C ILE A 110 -9.91 10.04 6.38
N THR A 111 -11.17 9.64 6.24
CA THR A 111 -12.19 10.37 5.46
C THR A 111 -12.94 11.44 6.24
N THR A 112 -12.89 11.41 7.57
CA THR A 112 -13.64 12.32 8.45
C THR A 112 -12.74 13.30 9.20
N ALA A 113 -11.43 13.05 9.23
CA ALA A 113 -10.47 13.94 9.86
C ALA A 113 -10.29 15.25 9.07
N PRO A 114 -10.00 16.37 9.75
CA PRO A 114 -9.67 17.62 9.07
C PRO A 114 -8.46 17.45 8.14
N ALA A 115 -8.52 17.99 6.92
CA ALA A 115 -7.41 17.95 5.97
C ALA A 115 -6.13 18.54 6.57
N ALA A 116 -6.26 19.65 7.31
CA ALA A 116 -5.18 20.29 8.04
C ALA A 116 -4.40 19.34 8.97
N LEU A 117 -5.08 18.41 9.63
CA LEU A 117 -4.47 17.39 10.48
C LEU A 117 -3.68 16.38 9.65
N ILE A 118 -4.31 15.85 8.59
CA ILE A 118 -3.69 14.89 7.68
C ILE A 118 -2.44 15.49 7.03
N ASP A 119 -2.51 16.75 6.61
CA ASP A 119 -1.41 17.47 5.97
C ASP A 119 -0.17 17.57 6.87
N ARG A 120 -0.37 17.81 8.17
CA ARG A 120 0.71 17.91 9.17
C ARG A 120 1.27 16.55 9.55
N LEU A 121 0.42 15.53 9.69
CA LEU A 121 0.86 14.16 9.95
C LEU A 121 1.69 13.61 8.78
N ASP A 122 1.30 13.91 7.54
CA ASP A 122 2.04 13.53 6.33
C ASP A 122 3.40 14.26 6.22
N ALA A 123 3.41 15.55 6.56
CA ALA A 123 4.64 16.33 6.64
C ALA A 123 5.61 15.76 7.68
N LEU A 124 5.11 15.41 8.87
CA LEU A 124 5.89 14.78 9.94
C LEU A 124 6.36 13.38 9.59
N LEU A 125 5.53 12.56 8.94
CA LEU A 125 5.91 11.23 8.46
C LEU A 125 7.18 11.33 7.60
N THR A 126 7.19 12.27 6.65
CA THR A 126 8.37 12.50 5.81
C THR A 126 9.54 13.03 6.62
N ALA A 127 9.34 14.03 7.50
CA ALA A 127 10.39 14.61 8.32
C ALA A 127 11.12 13.56 9.17
N VAL A 128 10.36 12.68 9.83
CA VAL A 128 10.88 11.61 10.69
C VAL A 128 11.49 10.47 9.86
N GLY A 129 10.90 10.12 8.71
CA GLY A 129 11.43 9.07 7.83
C GLY A 129 12.76 9.44 7.16
N TYR A 130 13.02 10.74 6.97
CA TYR A 130 14.20 11.25 6.25
C TYR A 130 15.17 12.06 7.12
N CYS A 131 14.92 12.16 8.43
CA CYS A 131 15.77 12.91 9.34
C CYS A 131 17.22 12.38 9.32
N LYS A 132 18.17 13.27 9.64
CA LYS A 132 19.58 12.91 9.81
C LYS A 132 20.11 13.49 11.11
N GLY A 133 20.82 12.66 11.87
CA GLY A 133 21.40 13.06 13.15
C GLY A 133 20.37 13.23 14.28
N THR A 134 20.87 13.34 15.50
CA THR A 134 20.03 13.29 16.71
C THR A 134 19.09 14.49 16.85
N ALA A 135 19.52 15.69 16.42
CA ALA A 135 18.72 16.90 16.57
C ALA A 135 17.46 16.89 15.70
N ALA A 136 17.60 16.61 14.39
CA ALA A 136 16.46 16.59 13.48
C ALA A 136 15.54 15.38 13.69
N CYS A 137 16.10 14.22 14.09
CA CYS A 137 15.29 13.02 14.35
C CYS A 137 14.51 13.08 15.67
N SER A 138 15.00 13.81 16.67
CA SER A 138 14.26 14.03 17.93
C SER A 138 13.35 15.26 17.87
N ASN A 139 13.67 16.24 17.03
CA ASN A 139 12.84 17.41 16.76
C ASN A 139 12.64 17.61 15.24
N PRO A 140 11.68 16.89 14.62
CA PRO A 140 11.44 16.95 13.18
C PRO A 140 10.97 18.33 12.70
N TYR A 141 10.50 19.20 13.59
CA TYR A 141 10.07 20.56 13.25
C TYR A 141 11.23 21.43 12.78
N THR A 142 12.48 21.13 13.17
CA THR A 142 13.67 21.84 12.66
C THR A 142 13.84 21.73 11.14
N LEU A 143 13.28 20.69 10.51
CA LEU A 143 13.27 20.52 9.05
C LEU A 143 12.12 21.27 8.37
N LEU A 144 11.01 21.46 9.08
CA LEU A 144 9.77 22.09 8.57
C LEU A 144 9.77 23.61 8.82
N HIS A 145 10.27 24.02 9.98
CA HIS A 145 10.29 25.38 10.51
C HIS A 145 11.70 25.70 11.04
N PRO A 146 12.69 25.88 10.14
CA PRO A 146 14.07 26.14 10.53
C PRO A 146 14.25 27.48 11.26
N ASP A 147 13.26 28.36 11.19
CA ASP A 147 13.19 29.63 11.92
C ASP A 147 12.71 29.47 13.39
N GLY A 148 12.31 28.27 13.80
CA GLY A 148 11.81 27.98 15.14
C GLY A 148 10.39 28.49 15.39
N SER A 149 9.63 28.85 14.35
CA SER A 149 8.24 29.31 14.48
C SER A 149 7.29 28.23 15.00
N VAL A 150 7.67 26.95 14.84
CA VAL A 150 7.00 25.76 15.38
C VAL A 150 8.04 24.80 15.97
N THR A 151 7.76 24.29 17.16
CA THR A 151 8.65 23.38 17.91
C THR A 151 7.98 22.08 18.32
N ASN A 152 6.65 21.99 18.19
CA ASN A 152 5.86 20.83 18.58
C ASN A 152 4.57 20.73 17.74
N PHE A 153 3.82 19.64 17.90
CA PHE A 153 2.65 19.37 17.07
C PHE A 153 1.49 20.33 17.33
N GLU A 154 1.31 20.73 18.58
CA GLU A 154 0.24 21.66 18.96
C GLU A 154 0.45 23.03 18.30
N GLU A 155 1.68 23.54 18.30
CA GLU A 155 2.03 24.76 17.56
C GLU A 155 1.89 24.59 16.05
N ALA A 156 2.21 23.41 15.52
CA ALA A 156 2.05 23.12 14.09
C ALA A 156 0.58 23.28 13.67
N MET A 157 -0.37 22.87 14.52
CA MET A 157 -1.82 22.92 14.29
C MET A 157 -2.41 24.33 14.19
N ASP A 158 -1.63 25.38 14.43
CA ASP A 158 -2.06 26.76 14.21
C ASP A 158 -2.49 26.98 12.73
N PRO A 159 -3.72 27.46 12.46
CA PRO A 159 -4.24 27.64 11.10
C PRO A 159 -3.38 28.51 10.20
N ARG A 160 -2.56 29.42 10.75
CA ARG A 160 -1.66 30.25 9.93
C ARG A 160 -0.67 29.43 9.09
N TYR A 161 -0.39 28.19 9.49
CA TYR A 161 0.50 27.28 8.78
C TYR A 161 -0.23 26.34 7.80
N ASP A 162 -1.56 26.44 7.67
CA ASP A 162 -2.34 25.55 6.80
C ASP A 162 -1.85 25.55 5.36
N ALA A 163 -1.63 26.74 4.78
CA ALA A 163 -1.15 26.87 3.40
C ALA A 163 0.24 26.24 3.20
N PHE A 164 1.13 26.37 4.19
CA PHE A 164 2.45 25.77 4.18
C PHE A 164 2.35 24.24 4.14
N TYR A 165 1.61 23.63 5.07
CA TYR A 165 1.46 22.17 5.16
C TYR A 165 0.69 21.58 3.97
N ALA A 166 -0.35 22.27 3.50
CA ALA A 166 -1.12 21.86 2.33
C ALA A 166 -0.27 21.87 1.04
N GLY A 167 0.66 22.82 0.93
CA GLY A 167 1.57 22.96 -0.22
C GLY A 167 2.69 21.92 -0.29
N LEU A 168 2.97 21.19 0.80
CA LEU A 168 3.99 20.14 0.81
C LEU A 168 3.58 18.95 -0.07
N LYS A 169 4.51 18.46 -0.89
CA LYS A 169 4.36 17.19 -1.61
C LYS A 169 4.16 16.06 -0.60
N LYS A 170 2.97 15.45 -0.66
CA LYS A 170 2.60 14.34 0.23
C LYS A 170 3.45 13.12 -0.04
N PHE A 171 3.74 12.37 1.02
CA PHE A 171 4.43 11.11 0.93
C PHE A 171 3.61 10.09 0.15
N SER A 172 4.25 9.42 -0.80
CA SER A 172 3.67 8.30 -1.53
C SER A 172 4.75 7.35 -2.01
N PHE A 173 4.42 6.07 -2.09
CA PHE A 173 5.23 5.12 -2.85
C PHE A 173 4.82 5.15 -4.33
N LYS A 174 5.78 4.98 -5.22
CA LYS A 174 5.55 4.85 -6.68
C LYS A 174 4.98 3.47 -7.04
N LYS A 175 5.38 2.45 -6.30
CA LYS A 175 4.89 1.07 -6.41
C LYS A 175 5.05 0.31 -5.09
N CYS A 176 4.36 -0.81 -4.97
CA CYS A 176 4.67 -1.78 -3.92
C CYS A 176 5.98 -2.51 -4.25
N SER A 177 6.82 -2.72 -3.24
CA SER A 177 8.14 -3.32 -3.37
C SER A 177 8.38 -4.28 -2.20
N ILE A 178 9.11 -5.38 -2.45
CA ILE A 178 9.49 -6.35 -1.42
C ILE A 178 10.64 -5.85 -0.52
N GLY A 179 11.31 -4.77 -0.93
CA GLY A 179 12.42 -4.18 -0.18
C GLY A 179 12.37 -2.66 -0.18
N TYR A 180 13.07 -2.08 0.79
CA TYR A 180 13.23 -0.63 0.90
C TYR A 180 14.06 -0.09 -0.27
N ASN A 181 13.53 0.93 -0.93
CA ASN A 181 14.20 1.65 -2.00
C ASN A 181 13.73 3.11 -1.98
N THR A 182 14.64 4.04 -1.70
CA THR A 182 14.33 5.47 -1.62
C THR A 182 13.85 6.07 -2.94
N ASP A 183 14.21 5.50 -4.10
CA ASP A 183 13.74 5.97 -5.41
C ASP A 183 12.28 5.62 -5.67
N ASN A 184 11.73 4.69 -4.88
CA ASN A 184 10.33 4.32 -4.88
C ASN A 184 9.45 5.28 -4.07
N GLU A 185 10.01 6.35 -3.50
CA GLU A 185 9.29 7.28 -2.62
C GLU A 185 9.30 8.68 -3.22
N ASP A 186 8.16 9.36 -3.13
CA ASP A 186 8.01 10.77 -3.44
C ASP A 186 7.56 11.51 -2.19
N SER A 187 8.19 12.64 -1.90
CA SER A 187 7.91 13.46 -0.73
C SER A 187 8.47 14.88 -0.91
N TRP A 188 8.16 15.78 0.02
CA TRP A 188 8.68 17.14 0.01
C TRP A 188 10.19 17.27 0.32
N LEU A 189 10.82 16.21 0.86
CA LEU A 189 12.26 16.16 1.15
C LEU A 189 13.09 15.54 0.02
N LYS A 190 12.45 14.96 -1.01
CA LYS A 190 13.13 14.38 -2.18
C LYS A 190 13.46 15.49 -3.20
N ALA A 191 14.65 15.40 -3.79
CA ALA A 191 15.19 16.38 -4.73
C ALA A 191 14.19 16.70 -5.86
N GLY A 192 13.87 17.98 -6.05
CA GLY A 192 12.93 18.47 -7.07
C GLY A 192 11.56 18.90 -6.53
N ALA A 193 11.21 18.59 -5.28
CA ALA A 193 10.10 19.23 -4.61
C ALA A 193 10.48 20.70 -4.33
N LYS A 194 9.70 21.67 -4.83
CA LYS A 194 9.83 23.05 -4.37
C LYS A 194 9.52 23.04 -2.87
N GLN A 195 10.50 23.37 -2.04
CA GLN A 195 10.23 23.64 -0.64
C GLN A 195 9.16 24.74 -0.60
N PRO A 196 8.05 24.56 0.13
CA PRO A 196 7.08 25.63 0.27
C PRO A 196 7.79 26.85 0.86
N PRO A 197 7.31 28.06 0.52
CA PRO A 197 7.84 29.29 1.09
C PRO A 197 7.83 29.17 2.62
N PRO A 198 8.82 29.76 3.31
CA PRO A 198 8.91 29.69 4.76
C PRO A 198 7.57 30.12 5.36
N ALA A 199 7.14 29.39 6.39
CA ALA A 199 5.98 29.75 7.17
C ALA A 199 6.09 31.22 7.62
N ALA A 200 4.98 31.96 7.58
CA ALA A 200 5.00 33.36 7.99
C ALA A 200 5.48 33.46 9.45
N ALA A 201 6.51 34.28 9.68
CA ALA A 201 7.13 34.46 10.99
C ALA A 201 6.09 34.89 12.05
N LYS A 202 6.35 34.56 13.32
CA LYS A 202 5.60 35.11 14.46
C LYS A 202 5.69 36.65 14.42
N GLY A 203 4.57 37.31 14.09
CA GLY A 203 4.37 38.74 14.31
C GLY A 203 4.11 39.04 15.77
#